data_AF-A0A1I1D963-F1
#
_entry.id   AF-A0A1I1D963-F1
#
_cell.length_a   1.000
_cell.length_b   1.000
_cell.length_c   1.000
_cell.angle_alpha   90.00
_cell.angle_beta   90.00
_cell.angle_gamma   90.00
#
_symmetry.space_group_name_H-M   'P 1'
#
loop_
_entity.id
_entity.type
_entity.pdbx_description
1 polymer ?
#
loop_
_entity_poly.entity_id
_entity_poly.type
_entity_poly.pdbx_seq_one_letter_code
_entity_poly.pdbx_strand_id
1 'polypeptide(L)'
;MSQEKNTVATAIFYRQVRDFVAKTPVWGMAIRYQTKPDERFDMTLISRRIYGRPDEFLVVMAAAGLDSVEQELPEQLLVLPTESQLLTLKTAARFGNFG
;
A
#
# COMPACT_ATOMS: atom_id res chain seq x y z
N MET A 1 15.25 -21.79 -0.45
CA MET A 1 15.22 -20.84 -1.59
C MET A 1 13.82 -20.26 -1.89
N SER A 2 12.87 -20.26 -0.93
CA SER A 2 11.48 -19.78 -1.17
C SER A 2 11.14 -18.48 -0.42
N GLN A 3 11.90 -18.09 0.61
CA GLN A 3 11.67 -16.86 1.37
C GLN A 3 12.24 -15.63 0.64
N GLU A 4 13.42 -15.78 0.03
CA GLU A 4 14.16 -14.66 -0.60
C GLU A 4 13.44 -14.05 -1.81
N LYS A 5 12.76 -14.87 -2.62
CA LYS A 5 11.99 -14.38 -3.78
C LYS A 5 10.82 -13.50 -3.36
N ASN A 6 10.20 -13.82 -2.23
CA ASN A 6 9.08 -13.06 -1.71
C ASN A 6 9.54 -11.70 -1.16
N THR A 7 10.70 -11.67 -0.48
CA THR A 7 11.30 -10.42 0.03
C THR A 7 11.65 -9.43 -1.09
N VAL A 8 12.21 -9.90 -2.21
CA VAL A 8 12.55 -9.02 -3.35
C VAL A 8 11.30 -8.48 -4.03
N ALA A 9 10.28 -9.31 -4.27
CA ALA A 9 9.02 -8.88 -4.85
C ALA A 9 8.29 -7.85 -3.95
N THR A 10 8.27 -8.09 -2.63
CA THR A 10 7.72 -7.14 -1.66
C THR A 10 8.46 -5.80 -1.71
N ALA A 11 9.80 -5.80 -1.74
CA ALA A 11 10.58 -4.57 -1.80
C ALA A 11 10.32 -3.77 -3.08
N ILE A 12 10.22 -4.44 -4.23
CA ILE A 12 9.89 -3.81 -5.52
C ILE A 12 8.48 -3.21 -5.46
N PHE A 13 7.50 -3.99 -5.00
CA PHE A 13 6.12 -3.54 -4.88
C PHE A 13 6.01 -2.31 -3.98
N TYR A 14 6.64 -2.37 -2.81
CA TYR A 14 6.66 -1.30 -1.84
C TYR A 14 7.26 -0.01 -2.43
N ARG A 15 8.37 -0.12 -3.17
CA ARG A 15 8.96 1.00 -3.91
C ARG A 15 8.02 1.55 -4.99
N GLN A 16 7.36 0.68 -5.75
CA GLN A 16 6.44 1.11 -6.81
C GLN A 16 5.23 1.86 -6.25
N VAL A 17 4.71 1.46 -5.08
CA VAL A 17 3.64 2.20 -4.40
C VAL A 17 4.15 3.57 -3.93
N ARG A 18 5.34 3.65 -3.33
CA ARG A 18 5.95 4.94 -2.96
C ARG A 18 6.12 5.87 -4.17
N ASP A 19 6.63 5.33 -5.27
CA ASP A 19 6.78 6.07 -6.53
C ASP A 19 5.42 6.53 -7.09
N PHE A 20 4.38 5.70 -6.96
CA PHE A 20 3.02 6.05 -7.35
C PHE A 20 2.50 7.24 -6.53
N VAL A 21 2.66 7.20 -5.21
CA VAL A 21 2.23 8.30 -4.34
C VAL A 21 2.95 9.59 -4.67
N ALA A 22 4.28 9.54 -4.83
CA ALA A 22 5.10 10.71 -5.16
C ALA A 22 4.78 11.31 -6.54
N LYS A 23 4.39 10.49 -7.52
CA LYS A 23 4.08 10.93 -8.89
C LYS A 23 2.62 11.31 -9.10
N THR A 24 1.72 10.92 -8.20
CA THR A 24 0.29 11.15 -8.37
C THR A 24 -0.06 12.60 -8.01
N PRO A 25 -0.51 13.42 -8.98
CA PRO A 25 -0.92 14.78 -8.68
C PRO A 25 -2.22 14.82 -7.89
N VAL A 26 -2.56 15.95 -7.27
CA VAL A 26 -3.79 16.13 -6.46
C VAL A 26 -5.07 15.90 -7.26
N TRP A 27 -5.05 16.13 -8.57
CA TRP A 27 -6.16 15.87 -9.50
C TRP A 27 -6.08 14.50 -10.19
N GLY A 28 -5.01 13.73 -9.92
CA GLY A 28 -4.80 12.42 -10.50
C GLY A 28 -5.77 11.37 -9.97
N MET A 29 -6.02 10.34 -10.76
CA MET A 29 -6.85 9.20 -10.39
C MET A 29 -6.16 8.38 -9.30
N ALA A 30 -6.63 8.52 -8.07
CA ALA A 30 -6.20 7.78 -6.89
C ALA A 30 -7.26 7.91 -5.79
N ILE A 31 -7.26 6.96 -4.88
CA ILE A 31 -8.09 7.00 -3.68
C ILE A 31 -7.39 7.90 -2.67
N ARG A 32 -8.09 8.94 -2.19
CA ARG A 32 -7.59 9.84 -1.16
C ARG A 32 -8.33 9.56 0.13
N TYR A 33 -7.60 9.15 1.15
CA TYR A 33 -8.18 8.72 2.41
C TYR A 33 -7.53 9.45 3.57
N GLN A 34 -8.35 10.14 4.37
CA GLN A 34 -7.88 10.77 5.61
C GLN A 34 -7.82 9.70 6.69
N THR A 35 -6.62 9.43 7.21
CA THR A 35 -6.46 8.46 8.30
C THR A 35 -7.07 9.00 9.59
N LYS A 36 -7.53 8.06 10.42
CA LYS A 36 -8.17 8.38 11.69
C LYS A 36 -7.34 7.93 12.90
N PRO A 37 -7.57 8.51 14.08
CA PRO A 37 -6.85 8.13 15.30
C PRO A 37 -7.00 6.65 15.69
N ASP A 38 -8.14 6.03 15.38
CA ASP A 38 -8.42 4.61 15.66
C ASP A 38 -7.62 3.66 14.76
N GLU A 39 -7.03 4.16 13.68
CA GLU A 39 -6.31 3.38 12.67
C GLU A 39 -4.78 3.45 12.84
N ARG A 40 -4.31 4.19 13.86
CA ARG A 40 -2.89 4.45 14.14
C ARG A 40 -2.03 3.18 14.26
N PHE A 41 -2.61 2.11 14.81
CA PHE A 41 -1.94 0.84 15.07
C PHE A 41 -2.47 -0.32 14.21
N ASP A 42 -3.54 -0.10 13.44
CA ASP A 42 -4.18 -1.16 12.65
C ASP A 42 -4.44 -0.70 11.21
N MET A 43 -3.40 -0.86 10.40
CA MET A 43 -3.44 -0.59 8.96
C MET A 43 -4.32 -1.58 8.19
N THR A 44 -4.63 -2.74 8.79
CA THR A 44 -5.54 -3.71 8.16
C THR A 44 -6.96 -3.18 8.11
N LEU A 45 -7.35 -2.29 9.04
CA LEU A 45 -8.64 -1.59 8.99
C LEU A 45 -8.73 -0.68 7.77
N ILE A 46 -7.68 0.11 7.50
CA ILE A 46 -7.65 0.98 6.31
C ILE A 46 -7.74 0.12 5.05
N SER A 47 -6.95 -0.95 4.97
CA SER A 47 -7.00 -1.90 3.85
C SER A 47 -8.42 -2.44 3.63
N ARG A 48 -9.12 -2.85 4.71
CA ARG A 48 -10.51 -3.32 4.62
C ARG A 48 -11.47 -2.23 4.16
N ARG A 49 -11.32 -0.99 4.62
CA ARG A 49 -12.19 0.14 4.23
C ARG A 49 -12.01 0.51 2.76
N ILE A 50 -10.79 0.42 2.24
CA ILE A 50 -10.44 0.87 0.89
C ILE A 50 -10.62 -0.24 -0.15
N TYR A 51 -10.12 -1.44 0.14
CA TYR A 51 -10.08 -2.57 -0.80
C TYR A 51 -11.04 -3.70 -0.45
N GLY A 52 -11.78 -3.60 0.65
CA GLY A 52 -12.68 -4.65 1.13
C GLY A 52 -11.98 -5.83 1.80
N ARG A 53 -10.64 -5.81 1.89
CA ARG A 53 -9.82 -6.95 2.33
C ARG A 53 -8.60 -6.50 3.15
N PRO A 54 -8.15 -7.26 4.17
CA PRO A 54 -7.08 -6.86 5.09
C PRO A 54 -5.65 -7.08 4.56
N ASP A 55 -5.49 -7.87 3.50
CA ASP A 55 -4.23 -8.33 2.92
C ASP A 55 -3.46 -7.24 2.15
N GLU A 56 -4.07 -6.08 1.89
CA GLU A 56 -3.44 -4.93 1.23
C GLU A 56 -2.80 -3.93 2.19
N PHE A 57 -2.56 -4.32 3.45
CA PHE A 57 -1.92 -3.46 4.45
C PHE A 57 -0.52 -2.97 4.02
N LEU A 58 0.19 -3.72 3.19
CA LEU A 58 1.48 -3.30 2.62
C LEU A 58 1.36 -2.05 1.73
N VAL A 59 0.25 -1.88 1.03
CA VAL A 59 -0.02 -0.69 0.22
C VAL A 59 -0.19 0.53 1.12
N VAL A 60 -0.92 0.35 2.21
CA VAL A 60 -1.17 1.39 3.21
C VAL A 60 0.15 1.83 3.85
N MET A 61 0.99 0.89 4.27
CA MET A 61 2.32 1.19 4.80
C MET A 61 3.18 1.96 3.81
N ALA A 62 3.24 1.49 2.55
CA ALA A 62 4.05 2.12 1.52
C ALA A 62 3.58 3.55 1.23
N ALA A 63 2.27 3.76 1.13
CA ALA A 63 1.67 5.07 0.91
C ALA A 63 1.85 6.02 2.10
N ALA A 64 1.83 5.48 3.32
CA ALA A 64 2.07 6.22 4.56
C ALA A 64 3.55 6.53 4.81
N GLY A 65 4.47 5.94 4.03
CA GLY A 65 5.91 6.06 4.23
C GLY A 65 6.44 5.29 5.44
N LEU A 66 5.74 4.27 5.92
CA LEU A 66 6.13 3.47 7.10
C LEU A 66 7.03 2.31 6.73
N ASP A 67 8.22 2.23 7.32
CA ASP A 67 9.21 1.19 7.07
C ASP A 67 8.92 -0.11 7.85
N SER A 68 8.09 -0.06 8.90
CA SER A 68 7.69 -1.22 9.71
C SER A 68 6.21 -1.16 10.12
N VAL A 69 5.61 -2.34 10.30
CA VAL A 69 4.24 -2.50 10.83
C VAL A 69 4.08 -2.01 12.28
N GLU A 70 5.19 -1.92 13.01
CA GLU A 70 5.21 -1.45 14.41
C GLU A 70 5.22 0.07 14.51
N GLN A 71 5.48 0.78 13.39
CA GLN A 71 5.45 2.23 13.38
C GLN A 71 4.02 2.72 13.40
N GLU A 72 3.79 3.73 14.24
CA GLU A 72 2.51 4.40 14.32
C GLU A 72 2.21 5.15 13.01
N LEU A 73 1.00 4.97 12.50
CA LEU A 73 0.51 5.74 11.37
C LEU A 73 0.05 7.13 11.86
N PRO A 74 0.75 8.22 11.54
CA PRO A 74 0.30 9.55 11.89
C PRO A 74 -1.00 9.89 11.14
N GLU A 75 -1.79 10.81 11.71
CA GLU A 75 -2.94 11.37 11.02
C GLU A 75 -2.48 12.16 9.78
N GLN A 76 -2.81 11.66 8.59
CA GLN A 76 -2.38 12.19 7.32
C GLN A 76 -3.35 11.83 6.20
N LEU A 77 -3.30 12.57 5.10
CA LEU A 77 -4.02 12.24 3.88
C LEU A 77 -3.21 11.20 3.09
N LEU A 78 -3.67 9.97 3.06
CA LEU A 78 -3.08 8.92 2.23
C LEU A 78 -3.57 9.03 0.79
N VAL A 79 -2.63 8.84 -0.13
CA VAL A 79 -2.91 8.62 -1.55
C VAL A 79 -2.69 7.15 -1.84
N LEU A 80 -3.74 6.45 -2.23
CA LEU A 80 -3.75 5.01 -2.45
C LEU A 80 -4.12 4.71 -3.90
N PRO A 81 -3.52 3.68 -4.53
CA PRO A 81 -3.92 3.27 -5.86
C PRO A 81 -5.35 2.73 -5.86
N THR A 82 -6.07 2.91 -6.96
CA THR A 82 -7.34 2.20 -7.20
C THR A 82 -7.10 0.70 -7.33
N GLU A 83 -8.14 -0.12 -7.30
CA GLU A 83 -8.00 -1.58 -7.43
C GLU A 83 -7.32 -2.00 -8.75
N SER A 84 -7.66 -1.35 -9.86
CA SER A 84 -7.02 -1.59 -11.16
C SER A 84 -5.55 -1.18 -11.20
N GLN A 85 -5.21 -0.04 -10.58
CA GLN A 85 -3.83 0.43 -10.45
C GLN A 85 -3.04 -0.50 -9.53
N LEU A 86 -3.61 -0.90 -8.40
CA LEU A 86 -3.01 -1.82 -7.46
C LEU A 86 -2.67 -3.16 -8.12
N LEU A 87 -3.61 -3.73 -8.89
CA LEU A 87 -3.36 -4.94 -9.66
C LEU A 87 -2.19 -4.76 -10.63
N THR A 88 -2.10 -3.61 -11.31
CA THR A 88 -1.00 -3.30 -12.24
C THR A 88 0.34 -3.24 -11.51
N LEU A 89 0.41 -2.60 -10.34
CA LEU A 89 1.62 -2.52 -9.52
C LEU A 89 2.05 -3.92 -9.04
N LYS A 90 1.09 -4.73 -8.57
CA LYS A 90 1.37 -6.12 -8.16
C LYS A 90 1.94 -6.94 -9.31
N THR A 91 1.34 -6.84 -10.50
CA THR A 91 1.81 -7.56 -11.71
C THR A 91 3.21 -7.13 -12.10
N ALA A 92 3.49 -5.84 -12.09
CA ALA A 92 4.80 -5.30 -12.40
C ALA A 92 5.87 -5.75 -11.39
N ALA A 93 5.52 -5.83 -10.11
CA ALA A 93 6.41 -6.30 -9.04
C ALA A 93 6.52 -7.83 -8.94
N ARG A 94 5.69 -8.59 -9.69
CA ARG A 94 5.47 -10.03 -9.48
C ARG A 94 5.12 -10.36 -8.02
N PHE A 95 4.37 -9.45 -7.39
CA PHE A 95 3.97 -9.54 -5.99
C PHE A 95 2.57 -10.15 -5.86
N GLY A 96 2.44 -11.20 -5.05
CA GLY A 96 1.22 -12.02 -5.01
C GLY A 96 1.17 -12.92 -6.23
N ASN A 97 1.14 -14.23 -6.00
CA ASN A 97 1.25 -15.23 -7.05
C ASN A 97 0.10 -15.05 -8.08
N PHE A 98 0.42 -14.65 -9.31
CA PHE A 98 -0.53 -14.67 -10.43
C PHE A 98 -0.62 -16.10 -10.95
N GLY A 99 -1.55 -16.86 -10.38
CA GLY A 99 -1.98 -18.18 -10.86
C GLY A 99 -3.35 -18.08 -11.50
#